data_AF-A0A3T0RUC7-F1
#
_entry.id   AF-A0A3T0RUC7-F1
#
_cell.length_a   1.000
_cell.length_b   1.000
_cell.length_c   1.000
_cell.angle_alpha   90.00
_cell.angle_beta   90.00
_cell.angle_gamma   90.00
#
_symmetry.space_group_name_H-M   'P 1'
#
loop_
_entity.id
_entity.type
_entity.pdbx_description
1 polymer ?
#
loop_
_entity_poly.entity_id
_entity_poly.type
_entity_poly.pdbx_seq_one_letter_code
_entity_poly.pdbx_strand_id
1 'polypeptide(L)'
;MKTLAAAIVLTFALASCKKAEEPKAKVIVNNALASDFKVPEAVFTAIKKSMGEGVSVEPEYMFTDLEVEIQTDQKEVLSYSRLLFKLPNGGGAIDLKDYVTGDGSFYLRFPPEQFETKPELAFLFYISDSPKVKIRDEEYGLGCGQFVDLKPKFSKLQDKTFLKLNTTDHTYAHVLSGQYVFVFKKGIQYYLTHLNLFDSRYSDKMCTAIFDMKKDVTK
;
A
#
# COMPACT_ATOMS: atom_id res chain seq x y z
N MET A 1 35.46 62.77 32.21
CA MET A 1 34.38 61.75 32.26
C MET A 1 33.87 61.51 30.86
N LYS A 2 34.31 60.42 30.22
CA LYS A 2 33.78 59.94 28.93
C LYS A 2 33.76 58.42 29.04
N THR A 3 32.57 57.83 29.09
CA THR A 3 32.39 56.38 29.13
C THR A 3 31.68 55.98 27.84
N LEU A 4 32.38 55.21 27.01
CA LEU A 4 31.90 54.66 25.74
C LEU A 4 30.88 53.55 26.01
N ALA A 5 29.70 53.63 25.39
CA ALA A 5 28.73 52.53 25.34
C ALA A 5 29.08 51.62 24.14
N ALA A 6 29.32 50.34 24.41
CA ALA A 6 29.52 49.32 23.37
C ALA A 6 28.18 48.65 23.04
N ALA A 7 27.70 48.84 21.81
CA ALA A 7 26.54 48.15 21.27
C ALA A 7 26.99 46.80 20.68
N ILE A 8 26.56 45.70 21.30
CA ILE A 8 26.74 44.34 20.78
C ILE A 8 25.61 44.06 19.80
N VAL A 9 25.91 44.09 18.51
CA VAL A 9 24.98 43.70 17.43
C VAL A 9 25.03 42.17 17.32
N LEU A 10 24.06 41.51 17.94
CA LEU A 10 23.87 40.06 17.85
C LEU A 10 23.27 39.72 16.48
N THR A 11 24.13 39.30 15.56
CA THR A 11 23.72 38.94 14.19
C THR A 11 23.19 37.51 14.21
N PHE A 12 21.87 37.35 14.26
CA PHE A 12 21.20 36.05 14.08
C PHE A 12 21.43 35.58 12.64
N ALA A 13 22.41 34.69 12.44
CA ALA A 13 22.55 33.94 11.20
C ALA A 13 21.36 32.98 11.09
N LEU A 14 20.35 33.37 10.31
CA LEU A 14 19.28 32.49 9.85
C LEU A 14 19.93 31.40 8.99
N ALA A 15 20.34 30.30 9.61
CA ALA A 15 20.71 29.09 8.92
C ALA A 15 19.48 28.59 8.16
N SER A 16 19.41 28.94 6.88
CA SER A 16 18.37 28.49 5.97
C SER A 16 18.43 26.95 5.92
N CYS A 17 17.48 26.29 6.58
CA CYS A 17 17.25 24.85 6.46
C CYS A 17 16.95 24.56 4.99
N LYS A 18 17.98 24.23 4.21
CA LYS A 18 17.81 23.67 2.87
C LYS A 18 17.14 22.30 3.06
N LYS A 19 15.84 22.25 2.76
CA LYS A 19 15.08 21.00 2.71
C LYS A 19 15.83 20.06 1.76
N ALA A 20 16.32 18.94 2.29
CA ALA A 20 17.02 17.95 1.48
C ALA A 20 16.10 17.54 0.31
N GLU A 21 16.63 17.63 -0.91
CA GLU A 21 15.88 17.25 -2.11
C GLU A 21 15.62 15.74 -2.05
N GLU A 22 14.35 15.35 -2.15
CA GLU A 22 13.99 13.94 -2.08
C GLU A 22 14.52 13.21 -3.33
N PRO A 23 15.00 11.96 -3.19
CA PRO A 23 15.46 11.20 -4.33
C PRO A 23 14.34 11.05 -5.36
N LYS A 24 14.69 11.24 -6.64
CA LYS A 24 13.76 11.06 -7.75
C LYS A 24 13.27 9.62 -7.77
N ALA A 25 11.95 9.44 -7.76
CA ALA A 25 11.34 8.12 -7.82
C ALA A 25 11.55 7.48 -9.20
N LYS A 26 11.90 6.20 -9.22
CA LYS A 26 11.76 5.37 -10.42
C LYS A 26 10.28 5.03 -10.59
N VAL A 27 9.67 5.51 -11.68
CA VAL A 27 8.27 5.25 -11.99
C VAL A 27 8.15 3.92 -12.74
N ILE A 28 7.22 3.08 -12.30
CA ILE A 28 6.87 1.79 -12.91
C ILE A 28 5.37 1.84 -13.22
N VAL A 29 5.01 1.59 -14.48
CA VAL A 29 3.60 1.56 -14.91
C VAL A 29 3.22 0.11 -15.18
N ASN A 30 2.24 -0.40 -14.45
CA ASN A 30 1.71 -1.75 -14.66
C ASN A 30 0.37 -1.68 -15.38
N ASN A 31 0.37 -1.90 -16.69
CA ASN A 31 -0.83 -1.82 -17.53
C ASN A 31 -1.70 -3.10 -17.51
N ALA A 32 -1.43 -4.05 -16.61
CA ALA A 32 -2.30 -5.22 -16.46
C ALA A 32 -3.74 -4.76 -16.22
N LEU A 33 -4.68 -5.31 -16.99
CA LEU A 33 -6.10 -5.01 -16.81
C LEU A 33 -6.60 -5.69 -15.53
N ALA A 34 -7.52 -5.04 -14.81
CA ALA A 34 -8.26 -5.65 -13.71
C ALA A 34 -9.24 -6.75 -14.17
N SER A 35 -9.17 -7.22 -15.42
CA SER A 35 -10.20 -8.05 -16.08
C SER A 35 -10.47 -9.40 -15.41
N ASP A 36 -9.61 -9.82 -14.48
CA ASP A 36 -9.78 -11.06 -13.70
C ASP A 36 -10.06 -10.82 -12.21
N PHE A 37 -10.15 -9.56 -11.76
CA PHE A 37 -10.37 -9.30 -10.34
C PHE A 37 -11.82 -9.58 -9.95
N LYS A 38 -11.99 -10.67 -9.20
CA LYS A 38 -13.22 -10.96 -8.49
C LYS A 38 -13.11 -10.39 -7.08
N VAL A 39 -13.94 -9.41 -6.77
CA VAL A 39 -14.09 -8.90 -5.40
C VAL A 39 -14.47 -10.08 -4.50
N PRO A 40 -13.72 -10.37 -3.43
CA PRO A 40 -14.07 -11.46 -2.53
C PRO A 40 -15.48 -11.31 -1.97
N GLU A 41 -16.23 -12.40 -1.85
CA GLU A 41 -17.63 -12.37 -1.43
C GLU A 41 -17.84 -11.69 -0.08
N ALA A 42 -16.89 -11.85 0.85
CA ALA A 42 -16.90 -11.17 2.14
C ALA A 42 -16.84 -9.63 2.00
N VAL A 43 -16.00 -9.12 1.10
CA VAL A 43 -15.91 -7.69 0.78
C VAL A 43 -17.21 -7.22 0.13
N PHE A 44 -17.74 -8.01 -0.82
CA PHE A 44 -19.00 -7.70 -1.50
C PHE A 44 -20.19 -7.64 -0.53
N THR A 45 -20.24 -8.56 0.42
CA THR A 45 -21.26 -8.60 1.49
C THR A 45 -21.16 -7.37 2.38
N ALA A 46 -19.95 -6.93 2.74
CA ALA A 46 -19.74 -5.70 3.52
C ALA A 46 -20.20 -4.45 2.73
N ILE A 47 -19.88 -4.38 1.43
CA ILE A 47 -20.34 -3.29 0.55
C ILE A 47 -21.87 -3.28 0.48
N LYS A 48 -22.51 -4.42 0.19
CA LYS A 48 -23.98 -4.55 0.12
C LYS A 48 -24.65 -4.13 1.42
N LYS A 49 -24.13 -4.57 2.58
CA LYS A 49 -24.66 -4.17 3.88
C LYS A 49 -24.59 -2.65 4.09
N SER A 50 -23.57 -1.99 3.56
CA SER A 50 -23.43 -0.51 3.62
C SER A 50 -24.44 0.25 2.77
N MET A 51 -25.07 -0.42 1.79
CA MET A 51 -26.09 0.17 0.92
C MET A 51 -27.47 0.22 1.58
N GLY A 52 -27.68 -0.52 2.69
CA GLY A 52 -28.95 -0.64 3.37
C GLY A 52 -29.80 -1.81 2.85
N GLU A 53 -30.66 -2.36 3.72
CA GLU A 53 -31.61 -3.41 3.33
C GLU A 53 -32.66 -2.82 2.37
N GLY A 54 -32.81 -3.42 1.18
CA GLY A 54 -33.84 -3.03 0.20
C GLY A 54 -33.35 -2.33 -1.07
N VAL A 55 -32.03 -2.14 -1.26
CA VAL A 55 -31.51 -1.67 -2.55
C VAL A 55 -31.52 -2.83 -3.56
N SER A 56 -32.55 -2.85 -4.41
CA SER A 56 -32.70 -3.84 -5.51
C SER A 56 -31.83 -3.53 -6.74
N VAL A 57 -31.07 -2.43 -6.71
CA VAL A 57 -30.22 -2.01 -7.82
C VAL A 57 -28.84 -2.59 -7.62
N GLU A 58 -28.37 -3.40 -8.58
CA GLU A 58 -26.98 -3.84 -8.58
C GLU A 58 -26.06 -2.62 -8.72
N PRO A 59 -25.09 -2.44 -7.82
CA PRO A 59 -24.15 -1.31 -7.90
C PRO A 59 -23.37 -1.38 -9.22
N GLU A 60 -23.29 -0.23 -9.90
CA GLU A 60 -22.37 -0.06 -11.03
C GLU A 60 -20.96 0.15 -10.48
N TYR A 61 -20.05 -0.71 -10.92
CA TYR A 61 -18.65 -0.69 -10.51
C TYR A 61 -17.79 -0.01 -11.56
N MET A 62 -17.11 1.07 -11.16
CA MET A 62 -16.14 1.76 -12.00
C MET A 62 -14.73 1.50 -11.50
N PHE A 63 -13.82 1.12 -12.39
CA PHE A 63 -12.42 0.93 -12.05
C PHE A 63 -11.69 2.27 -11.96
N THR A 64 -10.88 2.45 -10.92
CA THR A 64 -10.02 3.64 -10.74
C THR A 64 -8.55 3.25 -10.62
N ASP A 65 -7.65 4.19 -10.92
CA ASP A 65 -6.22 3.99 -10.78
C ASP A 65 -5.76 4.01 -9.31
N LEU A 66 -4.59 3.45 -9.07
CA LEU A 66 -3.93 3.42 -7.77
C LEU A 66 -2.43 3.68 -7.94
N GLU A 67 -1.86 4.49 -7.07
CA GLU A 67 -0.42 4.68 -6.94
C GLU A 67 0.07 4.09 -5.60
N VAL A 68 1.19 3.37 -5.66
CA VAL A 68 1.83 2.75 -4.51
C VAL A 68 3.30 3.17 -4.51
N GLU A 69 3.80 3.62 -3.37
CA GLU A 69 5.21 3.98 -3.24
C GLU A 69 5.91 3.03 -2.27
N ILE A 70 7.09 2.56 -2.69
CA ILE A 70 8.01 1.81 -1.85
C ILE A 70 9.34 2.58 -1.80
N GLN A 71 9.88 2.80 -0.60
CA GLN A 71 11.13 3.53 -0.44
C GLN A 71 12.00 2.98 0.68
N THR A 72 13.30 3.24 0.61
CA THR A 72 14.29 2.91 1.63
C THR A 72 15.35 4.00 1.69
N ASP A 73 15.93 4.20 2.88
CA ASP A 73 17.13 4.99 3.10
C ASP A 73 18.42 4.18 2.91
N GLN A 74 18.31 2.86 2.71
CA GLN A 74 19.43 1.92 2.57
C GLN A 74 19.58 1.48 1.10
N LYS A 75 20.73 1.77 0.48
CA LYS A 75 20.97 1.56 -0.97
C LYS A 75 20.84 0.12 -1.46
N GLU A 76 20.92 -0.87 -0.56
CA GLU A 76 20.99 -2.30 -0.91
C GLU A 76 19.68 -3.05 -0.65
N VAL A 77 18.71 -2.43 0.05
CA VAL A 77 17.43 -3.08 0.39
C VAL A 77 16.51 -3.16 -0.81
N LEU A 78 16.47 -2.11 -1.64
CA LEU A 78 15.65 -2.03 -2.84
C LEU A 78 16.51 -1.76 -4.08
N SER A 79 16.04 -2.22 -5.25
CA SER A 79 16.70 -1.96 -6.55
C SER A 79 16.81 -0.47 -6.90
N TYR A 80 15.90 0.35 -6.35
CA TYR A 80 15.97 1.81 -6.34
C TYR A 80 15.55 2.32 -4.97
N SER A 81 16.17 3.39 -4.47
CA SER A 81 15.84 3.97 -3.15
C SER A 81 14.39 4.43 -3.03
N ARG A 82 13.73 4.72 -4.16
CA ARG A 82 12.33 5.10 -4.23
C ARG A 82 11.69 4.60 -5.53
N LEU A 83 10.63 3.83 -5.39
CA LEU A 83 9.84 3.22 -6.45
C LEU A 83 8.40 3.74 -6.37
N LEU A 84 7.87 4.26 -7.47
CA LEU A 84 6.47 4.66 -7.59
C LEU A 84 5.78 3.78 -8.63
N PHE A 85 4.89 2.92 -8.17
CA PHE A 85 4.06 2.08 -9.00
C PHE A 85 2.77 2.82 -9.36
N LYS A 86 2.50 2.96 -10.66
CA LYS A 86 1.23 3.45 -11.19
C LYS A 86 0.46 2.24 -11.73
N LEU A 87 -0.70 1.99 -11.13
CA LEU A 87 -1.59 0.87 -11.43
C LEU A 87 -2.88 1.44 -12.04
N PRO A 88 -2.91 1.70 -13.37
CA PRO A 88 -4.13 2.11 -14.06
C PRO A 88 -5.21 1.02 -14.04
N ASN A 89 -6.38 1.30 -14.63
CA ASN A 89 -7.38 0.29 -14.99
C ASN A 89 -7.95 -0.57 -13.84
N GLY A 90 -8.10 -0.01 -12.62
CA GLY A 90 -8.68 -0.75 -11.49
C GLY A 90 -7.65 -1.45 -10.62
N GLY A 91 -6.36 -1.19 -10.85
CA GLY A 91 -5.30 -1.65 -9.98
C GLY A 91 -4.42 -2.70 -10.64
N GLY A 92 -3.77 -3.53 -9.83
CA GLY A 92 -2.85 -4.51 -10.36
C GLY A 92 -2.17 -5.37 -9.32
N ALA A 93 -1.10 -6.03 -9.75
CA ALA A 93 -0.27 -6.87 -8.91
C ALA A 93 1.18 -6.40 -8.95
N ILE A 94 1.87 -6.45 -7.80
CA ILE A 94 3.28 -6.11 -7.68
C ILE A 94 3.98 -7.33 -7.08
N ASP A 95 4.85 -7.95 -7.87
CA ASP A 95 5.79 -8.96 -7.38
C ASP A 95 7.04 -8.26 -6.84
N LEU A 96 7.26 -8.35 -5.54
CA LEU A 96 8.36 -7.71 -4.83
C LEU A 96 9.73 -8.35 -5.13
N LYS A 97 9.75 -9.54 -5.76
CA LYS A 97 10.97 -10.23 -6.17
C LYS A 97 11.94 -9.35 -6.96
N ASP A 98 11.40 -8.55 -7.88
CA ASP A 98 12.19 -7.71 -8.78
C ASP A 98 12.69 -6.40 -8.11
N TYR A 99 12.23 -6.12 -6.90
CA TYR A 99 12.41 -4.82 -6.24
C TYR A 99 13.13 -4.90 -4.92
N VAL A 100 12.92 -5.95 -4.12
CA VAL A 100 13.58 -6.14 -2.82
C VAL A 100 14.85 -6.96 -3.04
N THR A 101 16.03 -6.36 -2.85
CA THR A 101 17.32 -6.93 -3.26
C THR A 101 18.21 -7.38 -2.11
N GLY A 102 18.02 -6.88 -0.89
CA GLY A 102 18.94 -7.12 0.22
C GLY A 102 18.34 -6.95 1.60
N ASP A 103 19.24 -6.94 2.59
CA ASP A 103 18.89 -6.94 4.02
C ASP A 103 18.71 -5.53 4.57
N GLY A 104 17.60 -5.30 5.29
CA GLY A 104 17.31 -4.03 5.95
C GLY A 104 15.83 -3.72 6.03
N SER A 105 15.52 -2.42 6.08
CA SER A 105 14.16 -1.90 6.19
C SER A 105 13.76 -1.08 4.98
N PHE A 106 12.48 -1.15 4.65
CA PHE A 106 11.85 -0.29 3.66
C PHE A 106 10.45 0.08 4.12
N TYR A 107 9.82 0.99 3.39
CA TYR A 107 8.53 1.56 3.72
C TYR A 107 7.59 1.42 2.54
N LEU A 108 6.35 1.06 2.79
CA LEU A 108 5.27 1.09 1.81
C LEU A 108 4.27 2.19 2.19
N ARG A 109 3.77 2.93 1.21
CA ARG A 109 2.69 3.91 1.42
C ARG A 109 1.82 4.09 0.19
N PHE A 110 0.66 4.71 0.41
CA PHE A 110 -0.20 5.20 -0.66
C PHE A 110 -0.10 6.73 -0.71
N PRO A 111 0.52 7.34 -1.75
CA PRO A 111 0.65 8.80 -1.83
C PRO A 111 -0.69 9.52 -1.64
N PRO A 112 -0.81 10.49 -0.71
CA PRO A 112 -2.10 11.14 -0.39
C PRO A 112 -2.68 11.91 -1.58
N GLU A 113 -1.81 12.47 -2.44
CA GLU A 113 -2.18 13.36 -3.53
C GLU A 113 -3.15 12.69 -4.53
N GLN A 114 -3.01 11.37 -4.73
CA GLN A 114 -3.88 10.62 -5.63
C GLN A 114 -5.35 10.56 -5.15
N PHE A 115 -5.59 10.74 -3.85
CA PHE A 115 -6.92 10.58 -3.25
C PHE A 115 -7.70 11.90 -3.17
N GLU A 116 -7.04 13.05 -3.38
CA GLU A 116 -7.68 14.37 -3.32
C GLU A 116 -8.78 14.57 -4.37
N THR A 117 -8.65 13.88 -5.51
CA THR A 117 -9.60 13.94 -6.63
C THR A 117 -10.55 12.74 -6.69
N LYS A 118 -10.33 11.73 -5.84
CA LYS A 118 -11.16 10.52 -5.80
C LYS A 118 -12.41 10.77 -4.93
N PRO A 119 -13.48 9.98 -5.13
CA PRO A 119 -14.62 9.98 -4.21
C PRO A 119 -14.20 9.56 -2.79
N GLU A 120 -15.11 9.70 -1.83
CA GLU A 120 -14.85 9.31 -0.44
C GLU A 120 -14.48 7.82 -0.37
N LEU A 121 -13.34 7.49 0.27
CA LEU A 121 -12.99 6.11 0.56
C LEU A 121 -14.00 5.56 1.56
N ALA A 122 -14.88 4.66 1.12
CA ALA A 122 -15.88 3.99 1.94
C ALA A 122 -15.30 2.82 2.72
N PHE A 123 -14.41 2.04 2.09
CA PHE A 123 -13.73 0.88 2.69
C PHE A 123 -12.32 0.71 2.15
N LEU A 124 -11.43 0.17 2.97
CA LEU A 124 -10.14 -0.35 2.54
C LEU A 124 -9.92 -1.71 3.20
N PHE A 125 -10.16 -2.79 2.46
CA PHE A 125 -9.95 -4.13 2.98
C PHE A 125 -8.54 -4.61 2.67
N TYR A 126 -7.90 -5.26 3.63
CA TYR A 126 -6.72 -6.09 3.40
C TYR A 126 -7.08 -7.54 3.65
N ILE A 127 -6.89 -8.41 2.66
CA ILE A 127 -7.06 -9.87 2.73
C ILE A 127 -5.67 -10.50 2.69
N SER A 128 -5.29 -11.19 3.75
CA SER A 128 -3.98 -11.82 3.90
C SER A 128 -3.85 -13.07 3.05
N ASP A 129 -2.74 -13.16 2.32
CA ASP A 129 -2.29 -14.34 1.57
C ASP A 129 -1.06 -15.01 2.22
N SER A 130 -0.83 -14.71 3.49
CA SER A 130 0.19 -15.38 4.30
C SER A 130 -0.46 -16.17 5.44
N PRO A 131 0.05 -17.37 5.76
CA PRO A 131 -0.25 -18.02 7.02
C PRO A 131 0.20 -17.14 8.20
N LYS A 132 -0.39 -17.38 9.37
CA LYS A 132 0.05 -16.76 10.62
C LYS A 132 1.26 -17.56 11.12
N VAL A 133 2.40 -16.90 11.30
CA VAL A 133 3.66 -17.57 11.64
C VAL A 133 4.34 -16.88 12.83
N LYS A 134 5.07 -17.64 13.65
CA LYS A 134 5.87 -17.10 14.75
C LYS A 134 7.34 -17.04 14.34
N ILE A 135 7.94 -15.85 14.35
CA ILE A 135 9.35 -15.60 14.01
C ILE A 135 9.98 -14.82 15.16
N ARG A 136 11.03 -15.37 15.79
CA ARG A 136 11.77 -14.74 16.92
C ARG A 136 10.85 -14.15 17.99
N ASP A 137 9.87 -14.93 18.40
CA ASP A 137 8.88 -14.59 19.42
C ASP A 137 7.74 -13.63 19.06
N GLU A 138 7.71 -13.14 17.82
CA GLU A 138 6.63 -12.29 17.31
C GLU A 138 5.76 -13.04 16.30
N GLU A 139 4.46 -12.72 16.27
CA GLU A 139 3.53 -13.25 15.28
C GLU A 139 3.45 -12.33 14.06
N TYR A 140 3.59 -12.92 12.87
CA TYR A 140 3.51 -12.23 11.58
C TYR A 140 2.39 -12.82 10.72
N GLY A 141 1.80 -11.97 9.88
CA GLY A 141 0.65 -12.28 9.04
C GLY A 141 -0.67 -12.32 9.82
N LEU A 142 -1.78 -12.28 9.09
CA LEU A 142 -3.12 -12.41 9.69
C LEU A 142 -3.65 -13.86 9.63
N GLY A 143 -3.04 -14.72 8.82
CA GLY A 143 -3.57 -16.04 8.48
C GLY A 143 -4.26 -16.02 7.12
N CYS A 144 -4.32 -17.20 6.47
CA CYS A 144 -4.83 -17.34 5.11
C CYS A 144 -6.29 -16.90 5.01
N GLY A 145 -6.58 -15.99 4.06
CA GLY A 145 -7.93 -15.49 3.77
C GLY A 145 -8.54 -14.62 4.89
N GLN A 146 -7.81 -14.40 5.99
CA GLN A 146 -8.25 -13.47 7.03
C GLN A 146 -8.18 -12.06 6.47
N PHE A 147 -9.19 -11.25 6.78
CA PHE A 147 -9.25 -9.87 6.30
C PHE A 147 -9.56 -8.89 7.42
N VAL A 148 -9.18 -7.63 7.18
CA VAL A 148 -9.41 -6.51 8.10
C VAL A 148 -9.74 -5.25 7.32
N ASP A 149 -10.61 -4.41 7.87
CA ASP A 149 -10.82 -3.05 7.36
C ASP A 149 -9.71 -2.12 7.89
N LEU A 150 -8.85 -1.66 6.99
CA LEU A 150 -7.77 -0.71 7.23
C LEU A 150 -8.20 0.74 7.04
N LYS A 151 -9.45 1.04 6.64
CA LYS A 151 -9.93 2.42 6.52
C LYS A 151 -9.65 3.28 7.76
N PRO A 152 -9.85 2.81 9.00
CA PRO A 152 -9.54 3.60 10.19
C PRO A 152 -8.07 3.97 10.34
N LYS A 153 -7.17 3.23 9.67
CA LYS A 153 -5.71 3.45 9.67
C LYS A 153 -5.22 4.05 8.35
N PHE A 154 -6.11 4.39 7.43
CA PHE A 154 -5.73 4.77 6.07
C PHE A 154 -4.86 6.03 6.01
N SER A 155 -5.17 7.05 6.82
CA SER A 155 -4.32 8.25 6.91
C SER A 155 -2.89 7.91 7.31
N LYS A 156 -2.70 6.98 8.25
CA LYS A 156 -1.36 6.51 8.63
C LYS A 156 -0.66 5.77 7.50
N LEU A 157 -1.39 5.01 6.68
CA LEU A 157 -0.83 4.33 5.49
C LEU A 157 -0.38 5.31 4.38
N GLN A 158 -0.71 6.60 4.50
CA GLN A 158 -0.19 7.65 3.61
C GLN A 158 1.13 8.24 4.12
N ASP A 159 1.44 8.07 5.41
CA ASP A 159 2.66 8.59 6.03
C ASP A 159 3.90 7.86 5.51
N LYS A 160 4.98 8.63 5.26
CA LYS A 160 6.22 8.12 4.66
C LYS A 160 6.95 7.04 5.45
N THR A 161 6.65 6.94 6.75
CA THR A 161 7.42 6.11 7.69
C THR A 161 6.55 5.14 8.49
N PHE A 162 5.23 5.10 8.27
CA PHE A 162 4.33 4.33 9.13
C PHE A 162 4.44 2.83 8.90
N LEU A 163 4.25 2.35 7.67
CA LEU A 163 4.35 0.93 7.36
C LEU A 163 5.81 0.56 7.06
N LYS A 164 6.61 0.52 8.13
CA LYS A 164 8.00 0.03 8.10
C LYS A 164 8.01 -1.49 8.03
N LEU A 165 8.77 -2.02 7.09
CA LEU A 165 8.87 -3.43 6.76
C LEU A 165 10.33 -3.86 6.85
N ASN A 166 10.56 -5.10 7.24
CA ASN A 166 11.91 -5.65 7.42
C ASN A 166 12.11 -6.86 6.52
N THR A 167 13.27 -6.97 5.88
CA THR A 167 13.61 -8.11 5.02
C THR A 167 14.19 -9.29 5.79
N THR A 168 14.63 -9.08 7.05
CA THR A 168 15.11 -10.13 7.96
C THR A 168 14.05 -11.23 8.12
N ASP A 169 14.49 -12.47 7.99
CA ASP A 169 13.68 -13.69 8.03
C ASP A 169 12.47 -13.67 7.07
N HIS A 170 12.47 -12.76 6.08
CA HIS A 170 11.39 -12.53 5.14
C HIS A 170 10.09 -12.05 5.79
N THR A 171 10.18 -11.40 6.97
CA THR A 171 9.02 -10.93 7.74
C THR A 171 8.08 -10.02 6.93
N TYR A 172 8.61 -9.14 6.06
CA TYR A 172 7.78 -8.31 5.19
C TYR A 172 6.83 -9.11 4.29
N ALA A 173 7.24 -10.30 3.81
CA ALA A 173 6.42 -11.11 2.93
C ALA A 173 5.18 -11.60 3.68
N HIS A 174 5.33 -11.98 4.95
CA HIS A 174 4.18 -12.37 5.78
C HIS A 174 3.24 -11.20 6.12
N VAL A 175 3.77 -9.97 6.15
CA VAL A 175 2.99 -8.76 6.47
C VAL A 175 2.25 -8.21 5.24
N LEU A 176 2.91 -8.19 4.08
CA LEU A 176 2.40 -7.55 2.88
C LEU A 176 1.64 -8.48 1.95
N SER A 177 1.98 -9.77 1.92
CA SER A 177 1.42 -10.68 0.92
C SER A 177 -0.07 -10.81 1.08
N GLY A 178 -0.80 -10.36 0.06
CA GLY A 178 -2.23 -10.29 0.09
C GLY A 178 -2.80 -9.20 -0.79
N GLN A 179 -4.10 -9.00 -0.63
CA GLN A 179 -4.88 -8.13 -1.48
C GLN A 179 -5.44 -6.94 -0.70
N TYR A 180 -5.21 -5.75 -1.23
CA TYR A 180 -5.81 -4.51 -0.78
C TYR A 180 -6.94 -4.16 -1.74
N VAL A 181 -8.15 -3.94 -1.22
CA VAL A 181 -9.33 -3.57 -2.00
C VAL A 181 -9.83 -2.22 -1.51
N PHE A 182 -9.70 -1.22 -2.37
CA PHE A 182 -10.16 0.14 -2.13
C PHE A 182 -11.54 0.31 -2.73
N VAL A 183 -12.48 0.79 -1.91
CA VAL A 183 -13.85 1.06 -2.31
C VAL A 183 -14.14 2.52 -2.07
N PHE A 184 -14.38 3.29 -3.12
CA PHE A 184 -14.81 4.68 -3.03
C PHE A 184 -16.28 4.81 -3.37
N LYS A 185 -16.95 5.79 -2.76
CA LYS A 185 -18.39 6.01 -2.93
C LYS A 185 -18.67 7.44 -3.38
N LYS A 186 -19.54 7.58 -4.39
CA LYS A 186 -20.13 8.85 -4.82
C LYS A 186 -21.63 8.68 -5.05
N GLY A 187 -22.44 9.03 -4.05
CA GLY A 187 -23.88 8.76 -4.11
C GLY A 187 -24.15 7.25 -4.13
N ILE A 188 -24.76 6.76 -5.23
CA ILE A 188 -25.05 5.33 -5.45
C ILE A 188 -23.95 4.59 -6.22
N GLN A 189 -22.96 5.31 -6.76
CA GLN A 189 -21.88 4.73 -7.56
C GLN A 189 -20.71 4.29 -6.68
N TYR A 190 -20.14 3.13 -7.00
CA TYR A 190 -19.00 2.55 -6.32
C TYR A 190 -17.81 2.47 -7.27
N TYR A 191 -16.67 2.97 -6.82
CA TYR A 191 -15.43 2.92 -7.56
C TYR A 191 -14.49 1.95 -6.87
N LEU A 192 -13.90 1.04 -7.63
CA LEU A 192 -13.03 -0.01 -7.12
C LEU A 192 -11.63 0.12 -7.69
N THR A 193 -10.65 -0.12 -6.83
CA THR A 193 -9.30 -0.45 -7.28
C THR A 193 -8.69 -1.45 -6.31
N HIS A 194 -7.71 -2.21 -6.77
CA HIS A 194 -7.06 -3.21 -5.94
C HIS A 194 -5.55 -3.20 -6.09
N LEU A 195 -4.89 -3.78 -5.10
CA LEU A 195 -3.47 -4.09 -5.16
C LEU A 195 -3.28 -5.51 -4.64
N ASN A 196 -2.68 -6.38 -5.45
CA ASN A 196 -2.13 -7.64 -4.98
C ASN A 196 -0.62 -7.46 -4.77
N LEU A 197 -0.15 -7.63 -3.54
CA LEU A 197 1.28 -7.64 -3.22
C LEU A 197 1.69 -9.07 -2.92
N PHE A 198 2.82 -9.49 -3.47
CA PHE A 198 3.40 -10.79 -3.16
C PHE A 198 4.91 -10.76 -3.46
N ASP A 199 5.62 -11.78 -3.03
CA ASP A 199 6.99 -12.03 -3.46
C ASP A 199 7.12 -13.46 -3.94
N SER A 200 7.30 -13.65 -5.25
CA SER A 200 7.32 -14.99 -5.85
C SER A 200 8.52 -15.83 -5.44
N ARG A 201 9.54 -15.27 -4.77
CA ARG A 201 10.65 -16.07 -4.20
C ARG A 201 10.20 -16.91 -3.01
N TYR A 202 9.11 -16.54 -2.36
CA TYR A 202 8.61 -17.17 -1.14
C TYR A 202 7.21 -17.74 -1.33
N SER A 203 6.85 -18.13 -2.55
CA SER A 203 5.52 -18.68 -2.87
C SER A 203 5.19 -19.95 -2.07
N ASP A 204 6.20 -20.71 -1.68
CA ASP A 204 6.10 -21.89 -0.80
C ASP A 204 5.68 -21.53 0.64
N LYS A 205 5.84 -20.27 1.04
CA LYS A 205 5.45 -19.72 2.34
C LYS A 205 4.10 -18.99 2.31
N MET A 206 3.52 -18.81 1.12
CA MET A 206 2.23 -18.15 0.93
C MET A 206 1.08 -19.17 0.93
N CYS A 207 -0.14 -18.70 1.03
CA CYS A 207 -1.30 -19.59 1.04
C CYS A 207 -1.57 -20.13 -0.37
N THR A 208 -1.73 -21.45 -0.51
CA THR A 208 -2.00 -22.10 -1.81
C THR A 208 -3.33 -21.63 -2.43
N ALA A 209 -4.29 -21.24 -1.60
CA ALA A 209 -5.70 -21.09 -1.97
C ALA A 209 -6.06 -19.81 -2.73
N ILE A 210 -5.27 -18.73 -2.64
CA ILE A 210 -5.62 -17.46 -3.31
C ILE A 210 -5.15 -17.43 -4.77
N PHE A 211 -4.07 -18.15 -5.10
CA PHE A 211 -3.54 -18.22 -6.47
C PHE A 211 -4.21 -19.26 -7.39
N ASP A 212 -4.95 -20.24 -6.85
CA ASP A 212 -5.58 -21.28 -7.66
C ASP A 212 -6.84 -20.80 -8.42
N MET A 213 -7.25 -19.53 -8.29
CA MET A 213 -8.30 -18.93 -9.15
C MET A 213 -7.92 -18.85 -10.64
N LYS A 214 -6.66 -19.15 -11.01
CA LYS A 214 -6.20 -19.20 -12.42
C LYS A 214 -6.04 -20.60 -13.01
N LYS A 215 -6.27 -21.70 -12.27
CA LYS A 215 -6.05 -23.06 -12.81
C LYS A 215 -7.24 -23.72 -13.50
N ASP A 216 -8.45 -23.14 -13.45
CA ASP A 216 -9.65 -23.76 -14.05
C ASP A 216 -10.04 -23.21 -15.45
N VAL A 217 -9.09 -22.64 -16.21
CA VAL A 217 -9.31 -22.28 -17.63
C VAL A 217 -8.39 -23.11 -18.52
N THR A 218 -8.43 -24.43 -18.39
CA THR A 218 -8.10 -25.38 -19.46
C THR A 218 -8.48 -26.80 -19.03
N LYS A 219 -9.75 -27.15 -19.24
CA LYS A 219 -10.15 -28.51 -19.59
C LYS A 219 -11.25 -28.44 -20.65
#